data_AF-A0AAJ2BUZ7-F1
#
_entry.id   AF-A0AAJ2BUZ7-F1
#
_cell.length_a   1.000
_cell.length_b   1.000
_cell.length_c   1.000
_cell.angle_alpha   90.00
_cell.angle_beta   90.00
_cell.angle_gamma   90.00
#
_symmetry.space_group_name_H-M   'P 1'
#
loop_
_entity.id
_entity.type
_entity.pdbx_description
1 polymer ?
#
loop_
_entity_poly.entity_id
_entity_poly.type
_entity_poly.pdbx_seq_one_letter_code
_entity_poly.pdbx_strand_id
1 'polypeptide(L)'
;MNQASSPLGSYRPLLLLVEDEPLLRELATEALEALVDLQVIAVSTADAALNYLEQNGARIDVLFTDVRMPGRLDGEALAQLVAQRWPHIPVILTSGDRLAVPRGAGRTRFMPKPWHIDDMANCVNEALGQSRVA
;
A
#
# COMPACT_ATOMS: atom_id res chain seq x y z
N MET A 1 34.86 -8.94 -26.38
CA MET A 1 34.11 -9.62 -25.31
C MET A 1 33.33 -8.57 -24.55
N ASN A 2 32.02 -8.53 -24.74
CA ASN A 2 31.15 -7.45 -24.24
C ASN A 2 31.06 -7.47 -22.72
N GLN A 3 31.49 -6.37 -22.12
CA GLN A 3 31.15 -5.97 -20.76
C GLN A 3 29.67 -5.56 -20.79
N ALA A 4 28.77 -6.43 -20.35
CA ALA A 4 27.39 -6.05 -20.10
C ALA A 4 27.36 -5.15 -18.87
N SER A 5 26.98 -3.90 -19.09
CA SER A 5 26.81 -2.85 -18.11
C SER A 5 25.94 -3.34 -16.94
N SER A 6 26.43 -3.24 -15.71
CA SER A 6 25.61 -3.39 -14.50
C SER A 6 24.44 -2.42 -14.58
N PRO A 7 23.17 -2.86 -14.42
CA PRO A 7 22.06 -1.92 -14.47
C PRO A 7 22.19 -0.98 -13.27
N LEU A 8 22.07 0.33 -13.56
CA LEU A 8 21.75 1.37 -12.58
C LEU A 8 20.75 0.79 -11.57
N GLY A 9 21.06 0.88 -10.27
CA GLY A 9 20.34 0.16 -9.21
C GLY A 9 18.84 0.08 -9.47
N SER A 10 18.32 -1.14 -9.63
CA SER A 10 16.92 -1.40 -9.93
C SER A 10 16.03 -0.65 -8.94
N TYR A 11 15.28 0.34 -9.43
CA TYR A 11 14.25 1.00 -8.63
C TYR A 11 13.29 -0.06 -8.11
N ARG A 12 13.23 -0.23 -6.79
CA ARG A 12 12.22 -1.06 -6.13
C ARG A 12 11.10 -0.14 -5.63
N PRO A 13 9.84 -0.38 -6.04
CA PRO A 13 8.72 0.37 -5.51
C PRO A 13 8.64 0.30 -3.98
N LEU A 14 8.13 1.35 -3.36
CA LEU A 14 7.96 1.46 -1.92
C LEU A 14 6.47 1.50 -1.57
N LEU A 15 6.02 0.50 -0.81
CA LEU A 15 4.66 0.38 -0.30
C LEU A 15 4.61 0.87 1.15
N LEU A 16 3.71 1.79 1.47
CA LEU A 16 3.38 2.17 2.84
C LEU A 16 2.19 1.34 3.32
N LEU A 17 2.42 0.46 4.30
CA LEU A 17 1.40 -0.37 4.92
C LEU A 17 0.94 0.25 6.24
N VAL A 18 -0.37 0.35 6.44
CA VAL A 18 -0.99 0.89 7.66
C VAL A 18 -1.99 -0.13 8.21
N GLU A 19 -1.64 -0.75 9.32
CA GLU A 19 -2.42 -1.81 9.96
C GLU A 19 -2.14 -1.76 11.47
N ASP A 20 -3.18 -1.62 12.29
CA ASP A 20 -3.04 -1.43 13.73
C ASP A 20 -2.80 -2.75 14.47
N GLU A 21 -3.34 -3.87 13.97
CA GLU A 21 -3.11 -5.19 14.52
C GLU A 21 -1.68 -5.69 14.23
N PRO A 22 -0.80 -5.85 15.24
CA PRO A 22 0.62 -6.14 15.02
C PRO A 22 0.88 -7.40 14.21
N LEU A 23 0.13 -8.48 14.48
CA LEU A 23 0.28 -9.76 13.79
C LEU A 23 -0.16 -9.69 12.33
N LEU A 24 -1.26 -8.97 12.03
CA LEU A 24 -1.69 -8.77 10.64
C LEU A 24 -0.71 -7.89 9.89
N ARG A 25 -0.17 -6.85 10.53
CA ARG A 25 0.84 -5.97 9.93
C ARG A 25 2.12 -6.73 9.57
N GLU A 26 2.61 -7.58 10.48
CA GLU A 26 3.79 -8.42 10.26
C GLU A 26 3.54 -9.42 9.13
N LEU A 27 2.45 -10.19 9.19
CA LEU A 27 2.10 -11.17 8.16
C LEU A 27 1.92 -10.54 6.77
N ALA A 28 1.25 -9.38 6.69
CA ALA A 28 1.06 -8.67 5.42
C ALA A 28 2.38 -8.15 4.86
N THR A 29 3.27 -7.64 5.73
CA THR A 29 4.61 -7.18 5.34
C THR A 29 5.41 -8.33 4.72
N GLU A 30 5.51 -9.46 5.45
CA GLU A 30 6.26 -10.63 4.99
C GLU A 30 5.72 -11.19 3.66
N ALA A 31 4.39 -11.32 3.55
CA ALA A 31 3.75 -11.85 2.36
C ALA A 31 3.94 -10.94 1.13
N LEU A 32 3.85 -9.61 1.30
CA LEU A 32 4.08 -8.64 0.23
C LEU A 32 5.53 -8.66 -0.25
N GLU A 33 6.50 -8.64 0.65
CA GLU A 33 7.93 -8.67 0.29
C GLU A 33 8.36 -10.02 -0.31
N ALA A 34 7.69 -11.12 0.04
CA ALA A 34 7.96 -12.43 -0.53
C ALA A 34 7.43 -12.61 -1.95
N LEU A 35 6.32 -11.93 -2.31
CA LEU A 35 5.59 -12.17 -3.56
C LEU A 35 5.65 -11.03 -4.56
N VAL A 36 6.04 -9.84 -4.13
CA VAL A 36 6.14 -8.64 -4.97
C VAL A 36 7.55 -8.07 -4.83
N ASP A 37 8.18 -7.68 -5.94
CA ASP A 37 9.53 -7.10 -5.96
C ASP A 37 9.48 -5.62 -5.53
N LEU A 38 9.11 -5.38 -4.27
CA LEU A 38 8.97 -4.06 -3.64
C LEU A 38 9.62 -4.05 -2.25
N GLN A 39 9.62 -2.88 -1.61
CA GLN A 39 9.94 -2.71 -0.19
C GLN A 39 8.70 -2.26 0.56
N VAL A 40 8.54 -2.74 1.80
CA VAL A 40 7.41 -2.32 2.65
C VAL A 40 7.90 -1.45 3.81
N ILE A 41 7.23 -0.32 4.01
CA ILE A 41 7.31 0.46 5.25
C ILE A 41 5.99 0.29 5.97
N ALA A 42 6.02 -0.35 7.14
CA ALA A 42 4.83 -0.64 7.91
C ALA A 42 4.71 0.30 9.12
N VAL A 43 3.53 0.88 9.32
CA VAL A 43 3.19 1.73 10.46
C VAL A 43 1.85 1.29 11.07
N SER A 44 1.62 1.62 12.34
CA SER A 44 0.47 1.14 13.09
C SER A 44 -0.75 2.06 13.07
N THR A 45 -0.62 3.29 12.57
CA THR A 45 -1.71 4.28 12.62
C THR A 45 -1.71 5.18 11.39
N ALA A 46 -2.89 5.70 11.03
CA ALA A 46 -3.02 6.66 9.95
C ALA A 46 -2.28 7.98 10.24
N ASP A 47 -2.21 8.41 11.51
CA ASP A 47 -1.42 9.58 11.90
C ASP A 47 0.08 9.37 11.64
N ALA A 48 0.63 8.19 11.94
CA ALA A 48 2.03 7.85 11.64
C ALA A 48 2.27 7.78 10.12
N ALA A 49 1.31 7.23 9.38
CA ALA A 49 1.36 7.17 7.92
C ALA A 49 1.37 8.56 7.29
N LEU A 50 0.51 9.48 7.77
CA LEU A 50 0.48 10.86 7.31
C LEU A 50 1.82 11.56 7.57
N ASN A 51 2.37 11.43 8.78
CA ASN A 51 3.68 12.02 9.12
C ASN A 51 4.79 11.47 8.21
N TYR A 52 4.75 10.18 7.85
CA TYR A 52 5.71 9.57 6.93
C TYR A 52 5.53 10.12 5.50
N LEU A 53 4.29 10.23 5.02
CA LEU A 53 3.96 10.76 3.70
C LEU A 53 4.37 12.23 3.55
N GLU A 54 4.21 13.05 4.58
CA GLU A 54 4.66 14.45 4.55
C GLU A 54 6.18 14.57 4.35
N GLN A 55 6.95 13.61 4.85
CA GLN A 55 8.42 13.59 4.72
C GLN A 55 8.89 12.86 3.45
N ASN A 56 8.17 11.84 3.00
CA ASN A 56 8.65 10.86 2.02
C ASN A 56 7.67 10.59 0.86
N GLY A 57 6.56 11.32 0.74
CA GLY A 57 5.47 11.00 -0.19
C GLY A 57 5.87 10.96 -1.67
N ALA A 58 6.96 11.62 -2.06
CA ALA A 58 7.52 11.53 -3.41
C ALA A 58 8.16 10.17 -3.73
N ARG A 59 8.46 9.34 -2.71
CA ARG A 59 9.06 8.00 -2.85
C ARG A 59 8.06 6.86 -2.68
N ILE A 60 6.84 7.15 -2.22
CA ILE A 60 5.81 6.13 -2.02
C ILE A 60 5.13 5.84 -3.36
N ASP A 61 5.02 4.57 -3.71
CA ASP A 61 4.37 4.12 -4.94
C ASP A 61 2.98 3.55 -4.67
N VAL A 62 2.71 3.04 -3.46
CA VAL A 62 1.39 2.51 -3.06
C VAL A 62 1.14 2.77 -1.59
N LEU A 63 -0.08 3.15 -1.24
CA LEU A 63 -0.58 3.09 0.14
C LEU A 63 -1.51 1.89 0.29
N PHE A 64 -1.28 1.03 1.28
CA PHE A 64 -2.18 -0.03 1.70
C PHE A 64 -2.62 0.25 3.14
N THR A 65 -3.90 0.48 3.40
CA THR A 65 -4.38 0.93 4.73
C THR A 65 -5.70 0.29 5.12
N ASP A 66 -5.82 -0.16 6.37
CA ASP A 66 -7.14 -0.51 6.93
C ASP A 66 -8.04 0.72 6.99
N VAL A 67 -9.31 0.56 6.65
CA VAL A 67 -10.36 1.57 6.76
C VAL A 67 -10.54 2.01 8.20
N ARG A 68 -10.64 1.07 9.15
CA ARG A 68 -10.93 1.38 10.56
C ARG A 68 -9.71 1.13 11.43
N MET A 69 -9.15 2.21 11.95
CA MET A 69 -8.10 2.15 12.96
C MET A 69 -8.40 3.20 14.04
N PRO A 70 -8.04 2.95 15.30
CA PRO A 70 -8.14 3.96 16.36
C PRO A 70 -7.13 5.09 16.11
N GLY A 71 -7.55 6.32 16.37
CA GLY A 71 -6.68 7.49 16.18
C GLY A 71 -7.46 8.77 15.90
N ARG A 72 -6.72 9.82 15.50
CA ARG A 72 -7.33 11.08 15.04
C ARG A 72 -7.73 10.97 13.58
N LEU A 73 -6.96 10.23 12.79
CA LEU A 73 -7.27 9.86 11.42
C LEU A 73 -7.60 8.38 11.35
N ASP A 74 -8.61 8.03 10.57
CA ASP A 74 -8.84 6.66 10.12
C ASP A 74 -8.27 6.47 8.70
N GLY A 75 -8.34 5.25 8.18
CA GLY A 75 -7.79 4.96 6.85
C GLY A 75 -8.59 5.55 5.70
N GLU A 76 -9.90 5.72 5.86
CA GLU A 76 -10.72 6.36 4.83
C GLU A 76 -10.36 7.84 4.68
N ALA A 77 -10.21 8.57 5.81
CA ALA A 77 -9.75 9.94 5.81
C ALA A 77 -8.32 10.06 5.27
N LEU A 78 -7.42 9.14 5.62
CA LEU A 78 -6.07 9.08 5.07
C LEU A 78 -6.10 8.87 3.55
N ALA A 79 -6.90 7.94 3.04
CA ALA A 79 -7.03 7.67 1.62
C ALA A 79 -7.54 8.91 0.84
N GLN A 80 -8.52 9.63 1.39
CA GLN A 80 -9.01 10.87 0.81
C GLN A 80 -7.91 11.95 0.76
N LEU A 81 -7.13 12.09 1.84
CA LEU A 81 -6.00 13.03 1.89
C LEU A 81 -4.93 12.67 0.88
N VAL A 82 -4.60 11.38 0.74
CA VAL A 82 -3.61 10.90 -0.24
C VAL A 82 -4.07 11.15 -1.66
N ALA A 83 -5.32 10.84 -1.99
CA ALA A 83 -5.88 11.12 -3.31
C ALA A 83 -5.84 12.61 -3.68
N GLN A 84 -5.93 13.51 -2.70
CA GLN A 84 -5.88 14.96 -2.91
C GLN A 84 -4.45 15.51 -2.99
N ARG A 85 -3.54 15.07 -2.10
CA ARG A 85 -2.19 15.64 -1.96
C ARG A 85 -1.13 14.91 -2.78
N TRP A 86 -1.29 13.61 -2.97
CA TRP A 86 -0.36 12.74 -3.68
C TRP A 86 -1.14 11.86 -4.68
N PRO A 87 -1.75 12.46 -5.72
CA PRO A 87 -2.61 11.76 -6.66
C PRO A 87 -1.89 10.67 -7.49
N HIS A 88 -0.54 10.66 -7.47
CA HIS A 88 0.27 9.61 -8.08
C HIS A 88 0.27 8.30 -7.27
N ILE A 89 -0.04 8.35 -5.97
CA ILE A 89 -0.07 7.18 -5.08
C ILE A 89 -1.44 6.50 -5.21
N PRO A 90 -1.56 5.34 -5.88
CA PRO A 90 -2.73 4.48 -5.74
C PRO A 90 -2.91 4.03 -4.28
N VAL A 91 -4.17 3.93 -3.86
CA VAL A 91 -4.53 3.53 -2.50
C VAL A 91 -5.28 2.21 -2.55
N ILE A 92 -4.90 1.26 -1.69
CA ILE A 92 -5.62 0.02 -1.43
C ILE A 92 -6.20 0.15 -0.02
N LEU A 93 -7.52 0.31 0.06
CA LEU A 93 -8.25 0.26 1.33
C LEU A 93 -8.63 -1.18 1.65
N THR A 94 -8.47 -1.57 2.90
CA THR A 94 -8.87 -2.90 3.38
C THR A 94 -9.83 -2.81 4.56
N SER A 95 -10.76 -3.76 4.69
CA SER A 95 -11.61 -3.85 5.88
C SER A 95 -12.18 -5.24 6.09
N GLY A 96 -12.31 -5.67 7.34
CA GLY A 96 -13.10 -6.85 7.72
C GLY A 96 -14.60 -6.60 7.80
N ASP A 97 -15.02 -5.34 7.83
CA ASP A 97 -16.42 -4.96 7.80
C ASP A 97 -16.89 -4.84 6.35
N ARG A 98 -17.60 -5.85 5.86
CA ARG A 98 -18.13 -5.88 4.47
C ARG A 98 -19.13 -4.76 4.18
N LEU A 99 -19.66 -4.10 5.22
CA LEU A 99 -20.55 -2.94 5.07
C LEU A 99 -19.77 -1.62 4.99
N ALA A 100 -18.49 -1.62 5.39
CA ALA A 100 -17.57 -0.50 5.20
C ALA A 100 -16.98 -0.57 3.79
N VAL A 101 -17.82 -0.41 2.77
CA VAL A 101 -17.35 -0.14 1.40
C VAL A 101 -17.00 1.35 1.37
N PRO A 102 -15.71 1.71 1.31
CA PRO A 102 -15.31 3.12 1.35
C PRO A 102 -15.84 3.84 0.12
N ARG A 103 -16.15 5.13 0.26
CA ARG A 103 -16.68 5.92 -0.87
C ARG A 103 -15.66 6.07 -2.00
N GLY A 104 -14.38 5.80 -1.72
CA GLY A 104 -13.28 5.84 -2.67
C GLY A 104 -12.97 7.26 -3.16
N ALA A 105 -11.70 7.56 -3.40
CA ALA A 105 -11.27 8.80 -4.06
C ALA A 105 -10.09 8.52 -5.00
N GLY A 106 -10.06 9.17 -6.17
CA GLY A 106 -8.95 9.00 -7.12
C GLY A 106 -8.70 7.53 -7.51
N ARG A 107 -7.45 7.07 -7.35
CA ARG A 107 -6.99 5.71 -7.68
C ARG A 107 -7.12 4.75 -6.48
N THR A 108 -8.31 4.69 -5.88
CA THR A 108 -8.57 3.82 -4.72
C THR A 108 -9.15 2.46 -5.15
N ARG A 109 -8.59 1.38 -4.60
CA ARG A 109 -9.10 0.01 -4.68
C ARG A 109 -9.53 -0.47 -3.30
N PHE A 110 -10.44 -1.43 -3.24
CA PHE A 110 -10.88 -2.04 -1.99
C PHE A 110 -10.54 -3.52 -1.95
N MET A 111 -10.02 -3.99 -0.82
CA MET A 111 -9.67 -5.38 -0.55
C MET A 111 -10.34 -5.84 0.75
N PRO A 112 -11.35 -6.72 0.71
CA PRO A 112 -11.99 -7.21 1.93
C PRO A 112 -11.04 -8.14 2.71
N LYS A 113 -11.05 -8.05 4.05
CA LYS A 113 -10.50 -9.10 4.93
C LYS A 113 -11.52 -10.26 5.03
N PRO A 114 -11.08 -11.53 5.23
CA PRO A 114 -9.68 -11.96 5.33
C PRO A 114 -8.98 -11.95 3.97
N TRP A 115 -7.68 -11.63 3.98
CA TRP A 115 -6.87 -11.62 2.77
C TRP A 115 -6.44 -13.04 2.37
N HIS A 116 -6.54 -13.33 1.09
CA HIS A 116 -5.67 -14.33 0.49
C HIS A 116 -4.38 -13.65 0.06
N ILE A 117 -3.26 -14.31 0.35
CA ILE A 117 -1.92 -13.76 0.08
C ILE A 117 -1.74 -13.46 -1.43
N ASP A 118 -2.25 -14.31 -2.31
CA ASP A 118 -2.21 -14.11 -3.76
C ASP A 118 -3.03 -12.89 -4.21
N ASP A 119 -4.21 -12.68 -3.60
CA ASP A 119 -5.06 -11.52 -3.90
C ASP A 119 -4.36 -10.21 -3.51
N MET A 120 -3.66 -10.23 -2.37
CA MET A 120 -2.87 -9.10 -1.89
C MET A 120 -1.76 -8.73 -2.88
N ALA A 121 -0.96 -9.72 -3.31
CA ALA A 121 0.11 -9.51 -4.27
C ALA A 121 -0.43 -9.02 -5.64
N ASN A 122 -1.52 -9.63 -6.13
CA ASN A 122 -2.14 -9.23 -7.40
C ASN A 122 -2.66 -7.79 -7.35
N CYS A 123 -3.35 -7.41 -6.28
CA CYS A 123 -3.88 -6.05 -6.12
C CYS A 123 -2.77 -5.00 -6.10
N VAL A 124 -1.66 -5.29 -5.42
CA VAL A 124 -0.49 -4.40 -5.39
C VAL A 124 0.18 -4.30 -6.76
N ASN A 125 0.38 -5.42 -7.45
CA ASN A 125 0.93 -5.42 -8.82
C ASN A 125 0.06 -4.62 -9.79
N GLU A 126 -1.26 -4.76 -9.71
CA GLU A 126 -2.19 -3.94 -10.49
C GLU A 126 -2.14 -2.46 -10.14
N ALA A 127 -2.00 -2.13 -8.85
CA ALA A 127 -1.87 -0.74 -8.39
C ALA A 127 -0.60 -0.10 -8.94
N LEU A 128 0.51 -0.84 -8.94
CA LEU A 128 1.80 -0.46 -9.51
C LEU A 128 1.82 -0.44 -11.05
N GLY A 129 0.76 -0.93 -11.70
CA GLY A 129 0.73 -1.07 -13.17
C GLY A 129 1.66 -2.16 -13.71
N GLN A 130 2.07 -3.11 -12.87
CA GLN A 130 2.99 -4.22 -13.20
C GLN A 130 2.27 -5.48 -13.67
N SER A 131 1.05 -5.35 -14.25
CA SER A 131 0.31 -6.50 -14.77
C SER A 131 1.19 -7.28 -15.75
N ARG A 132 1.51 -8.54 -15.41
CA ARG A 132 2.07 -9.49 -16.36
C ARG A 132 1.10 -9.57 -17.53
N VAL A 133 1.50 -9.04 -18.67
CA VAL A 133 0.85 -9.36 -19.94
C VAL A 133 1.04 -10.86 -20.12
N ALA A 134 -0.08 -11.59 -20.10
CA ALA A 134 -0.12 -13.03 -20.38
C ALA A 134 0.32 -13.31 -21.81
#